data_AF-A0A1X0NST0-F1
#
_entry.id   AF-A0A1X0NST0-F1
#
_cell.length_a   1.000
_cell.length_b   1.000
_cell.length_c   1.000
_cell.angle_alpha   90.00
_cell.angle_beta   90.00
_cell.angle_gamma   90.00
#
_symmetry.space_group_name_H-M   'P 1'
#
loop_
_entity.id
_entity.type
_entity.pdbx_description
1 polymer ?
#
loop_
_entity_poly.entity_id
_entity_poly.type
_entity_poly.pdbx_seq_one_letter_code
_entity_poly.pdbx_strand_id
1 'polypeptide(L)'
;MGQKPSLNETLHQCVYGRDKEGVAQIFRDHASDINSSVLDDKIYYQLILQQWDSDTLCRFAKLANDDQLAILIAGAVLHSHVVPLAPLFELMRDRERTIEQHQLKHLFLAVCERENMDAVRVFIDNKCYDPSDARPIRAVVRAQLNKSRVNEELLEMILSAHPQQIDNVQSIRTKYLSDAKNDEVRKVIDNHLFKYVP
;
A
#
# COMPACT_ATOMS: atom_id res chain seq x y z
N MET A 1 41.64 12.59 15.04
CA MET A 1 40.57 13.60 15.16
C MET A 1 39.38 13.07 14.39
N GLY A 2 38.32 12.62 15.06
CA GLY A 2 37.14 12.07 14.37
C GLY A 2 36.27 13.22 13.84
N GLN A 3 35.95 13.20 12.55
CA GLN A 3 34.90 14.06 12.01
C GLN A 3 33.59 13.75 12.75
N LYS A 4 32.89 14.79 13.23
CA LYS A 4 31.56 14.60 13.79
C LYS A 4 30.64 14.11 12.65
N PRO A 5 29.88 13.03 12.86
CA PRO A 5 28.93 12.56 11.86
C PRO A 5 27.93 13.67 11.54
N SER A 6 27.51 13.74 10.27
CA SER A 6 26.47 14.65 9.85
C SER A 6 25.14 14.36 10.56
N LEU A 7 24.23 15.34 10.58
CA LEU A 7 22.89 15.18 11.14
C LEU A 7 22.16 13.98 10.50
N ASN A 8 22.28 13.84 9.18
CA ASN A 8 21.69 12.74 8.41
C ASN A 8 22.26 11.39 8.82
N GLU A 9 23.59 11.25 8.90
CA GLU A 9 24.24 10.00 9.32
C GLU A 9 23.87 9.61 10.75
N THR A 10 23.81 10.60 11.66
CA THR A 10 23.43 10.38 13.06
C THR A 10 21.97 9.92 13.14
N LEU A 11 21.07 10.58 12.41
CA LEU A 11 19.67 10.21 12.37
C LEU A 11 19.45 8.83 11.73
N HIS A 12 20.16 8.53 10.65
CA HIS A 12 20.12 7.21 10.01
C HIS A 12 20.58 6.11 10.97
N GLN A 13 21.65 6.35 11.76
CA GLN A 13 22.10 5.40 12.79
C GLN A 13 21.04 5.19 13.89
N CYS A 14 20.40 6.26 14.38
CA CYS A 14 19.31 6.14 15.36
C CYS A 14 18.12 5.36 14.78
N VAL A 15 17.74 5.65 13.52
CA VAL A 15 16.65 4.93 12.82
C VAL A 15 16.99 3.46 12.62
N TYR A 16 18.22 3.15 12.21
CA TYR A 16 18.72 1.78 12.05
C TYR A 16 18.73 1.02 13.38
N GLY A 17 19.22 1.66 14.45
CA GLY A 17 19.31 1.08 15.79
C GLY A 17 18.00 1.04 16.58
N ARG A 18 16.89 1.52 16.01
CA ARG A 18 15.59 1.67 16.68
C ARG A 18 15.64 2.55 17.94
N ASP A 19 16.56 3.50 17.96
CA ASP A 19 16.77 4.44 19.07
C ASP A 19 15.72 5.56 19.04
N LYS A 20 14.55 5.29 19.61
CA LYS A 20 13.42 6.24 19.64
C LYS A 20 13.77 7.52 20.39
N GLU A 21 14.56 7.41 21.45
CA GLU A 21 14.96 8.56 22.27
C GLU A 21 15.94 9.44 21.49
N GLY A 22 16.93 8.83 20.82
CA GLY A 22 17.85 9.52 19.94
C GLY A 22 17.15 10.23 18.79
N VAL A 23 16.21 9.56 18.11
CA VAL A 23 15.37 10.20 17.07
C VAL A 23 14.58 11.39 17.66
N ALA A 24 13.93 11.21 18.81
CA ALA A 24 13.16 12.28 19.44
C ALA A 24 14.05 13.46 19.86
N GLN A 25 15.26 13.19 20.35
CA GLN A 25 16.24 14.21 20.73
C GLN A 25 16.70 15.00 19.51
N ILE A 26 17.05 14.31 18.42
CA ILE A 26 17.44 14.96 17.15
C ILE A 26 16.33 15.88 16.64
N PHE A 27 15.08 15.41 16.66
CA PHE A 27 13.93 16.23 16.25
C PHE A 27 13.70 17.44 17.15
N ARG A 28 14.05 17.39 18.43
CA ARG A 28 13.98 18.54 19.34
C ARG A 28 15.11 19.54 19.08
N ASP A 29 16.34 19.03 18.95
CA ASP A 29 17.54 19.87 18.89
C ASP A 29 17.72 20.52 17.51
N HIS A 30 17.20 19.89 16.46
CA HIS A 30 17.39 20.30 15.07
C HIS A 30 16.06 20.54 14.33
N ALA A 31 14.99 20.88 15.04
CA ALA A 31 13.65 21.03 14.47
C ALA A 31 13.58 21.98 13.26
N SER A 32 14.38 23.05 13.25
CA SER A 32 14.46 24.02 12.14
C SER A 32 15.23 23.52 10.92
N ASP A 33 16.12 22.56 11.12
CA ASP A 33 17.11 22.14 10.13
C ASP A 33 16.67 20.86 9.41
N ILE A 34 15.74 20.10 10.01
CA ILE A 34 15.23 18.86 9.44
C ILE A 34 14.13 19.17 8.42
N ASN A 35 14.39 18.85 7.16
CA ASN A 35 13.42 18.92 6.07
C ASN A 35 13.75 17.87 5.00
N SER A 36 12.88 17.73 3.99
CA SER A 36 13.01 16.72 2.93
C SER A 36 14.34 16.77 2.17
N SER A 37 14.98 17.94 2.05
CA SER A 37 16.26 18.07 1.33
C SER A 37 17.46 17.62 2.16
N VAL A 38 17.31 17.54 3.48
CA VAL A 38 18.35 17.12 4.42
C VAL A 38 18.24 15.64 4.75
N LEU A 39 17.03 15.05 4.66
CA LEU A 39 16.77 13.65 4.95
C LEU A 39 16.98 12.78 3.70
N ASP A 40 17.79 11.73 3.83
CA ASP A 40 18.03 10.78 2.75
C ASP A 40 16.87 9.79 2.61
N ASP A 41 16.60 9.41 1.37
CA ASP A 41 15.65 8.35 1.00
C ASP A 41 15.86 7.03 1.76
N LYS A 42 17.13 6.72 2.09
CA LYS A 42 17.51 5.54 2.88
C LYS A 42 16.87 5.54 4.27
N ILE A 43 16.67 6.71 4.88
CA ILE A 43 16.03 6.82 6.20
C ILE A 43 14.60 6.30 6.10
N TYR A 44 13.86 6.70 5.07
CA TYR A 44 12.47 6.27 4.85
C TYR A 44 12.36 4.77 4.60
N TYR A 45 13.26 4.22 3.79
CA TYR A 45 13.32 2.77 3.60
C TYR A 45 13.64 2.03 4.90
N GLN A 46 14.57 2.57 5.70
CA GLN A 46 14.97 1.96 6.97
C GLN A 46 13.86 1.99 8.03
N LEU A 47 13.00 3.03 8.03
CA LEU A 47 11.83 3.08 8.92
C LEU A 47 10.90 1.88 8.70
N ILE A 48 10.69 1.50 7.43
CA ILE A 48 9.89 0.32 7.07
C ILE A 48 10.61 -0.97 7.48
N LEU A 49 11.89 -1.11 7.13
CA LEU A 49 12.66 -2.34 7.42
C LEU A 49 12.76 -2.63 8.92
N GLN A 50 12.91 -1.60 9.75
CA GLN A 50 13.00 -1.74 11.20
C GLN A 50 11.64 -1.75 11.91
N GLN A 51 10.55 -1.79 11.15
CA GLN A 51 9.18 -1.84 11.64
C GLN A 51 8.92 -0.79 12.72
N TRP A 52 9.21 0.47 12.39
CA TRP A 52 8.88 1.59 13.26
C TRP A 52 7.35 1.75 13.39
N ASP A 53 6.90 2.34 14.50
CA ASP A 53 5.48 2.57 14.72
C ASP A 53 4.90 3.62 13.77
N SER A 54 3.59 3.55 13.55
CA SER A 54 2.87 4.45 12.65
C SER A 54 2.99 5.92 13.07
N ASP A 55 3.07 6.22 14.37
CA ASP A 55 3.24 7.59 14.86
C ASP A 55 4.58 8.17 14.41
N THR A 56 5.65 7.38 14.53
CA THR A 56 6.98 7.79 14.09
C THR A 56 7.03 7.95 12.57
N LEU A 57 6.48 6.99 11.82
CA LEU A 57 6.37 7.09 10.36
C LEU A 57 5.63 8.37 9.94
N CYS A 58 4.51 8.69 10.58
CA CYS A 58 3.75 9.91 10.30
C CYS A 58 4.54 11.19 10.59
N ARG A 59 5.45 11.20 11.58
CA ARG A 59 6.33 12.35 11.83
C ARG A 59 7.33 12.56 10.70
N PHE A 60 7.95 11.48 10.22
CA PHE A 60 8.84 11.54 9.07
C PHE A 60 8.10 11.91 7.79
N ALA A 61 6.91 11.34 7.55
CA ALA A 61 6.10 11.62 6.38
C ALA A 61 5.75 13.11 6.24
N LYS A 62 5.50 13.82 7.35
CA LYS A 62 5.24 15.28 7.34
C LYS A 62 6.43 16.12 6.87
N LEU A 63 7.64 15.56 6.92
CA LEU A 63 8.88 16.20 6.49
C LEU A 63 9.32 15.74 5.10
N ALA A 64 8.62 14.76 4.53
CA ALA A 64 8.99 14.11 3.29
C ALA A 64 8.62 14.94 2.06
N ASN A 65 9.39 14.76 0.99
CA ASN A 65 8.95 15.10 -0.36
C ASN A 65 8.15 13.94 -0.98
N ASP A 66 7.61 14.14 -2.18
CA ASP A 66 6.78 13.14 -2.84
C ASP A 66 7.52 11.83 -3.16
N ASP A 67 8.81 11.90 -3.52
CA ASP A 67 9.64 10.71 -3.77
C ASP A 67 9.82 9.87 -2.49
N GLN A 68 10.05 10.53 -1.36
CA GLN A 68 10.18 9.91 -0.05
C GLN A 68 8.85 9.32 0.45
N LEU A 69 7.73 9.99 0.20
CA LEU A 69 6.40 9.44 0.45
C LEU A 69 6.13 8.20 -0.41
N ALA A 70 6.54 8.20 -1.68
CA ALA A 70 6.43 7.05 -2.56
C ALA A 70 7.24 5.85 -2.03
N ILE A 71 8.46 6.08 -1.51
CA ILE A 71 9.27 5.05 -0.84
C ILE A 71 8.55 4.47 0.37
N LEU A 72 7.94 5.31 1.22
CA LEU A 72 7.18 4.83 2.38
C LEU A 72 5.99 3.97 1.96
N ILE A 73 5.19 4.41 0.98
CA ILE A 73 4.04 3.66 0.49
C ILE A 73 4.48 2.34 -0.14
N ALA A 74 5.47 2.38 -1.04
CA ALA A 74 5.99 1.20 -1.70
C ALA A 74 6.59 0.20 -0.72
N GLY A 75 7.44 0.69 0.19
CA GLY A 75 8.04 -0.12 1.24
C GLY A 75 6.97 -0.75 2.14
N ALA A 76 5.98 0.04 2.57
CA ALA A 76 4.91 -0.48 3.43
C ALA A 76 4.12 -1.60 2.75
N VAL A 77 3.75 -1.43 1.48
CA VAL A 77 3.06 -2.48 0.73
C VAL A 77 3.96 -3.70 0.54
N LEU A 78 5.19 -3.53 0.05
CA LEU A 78 6.07 -4.66 -0.26
C LEU A 78 6.44 -5.48 0.98
N HIS A 79 6.69 -4.80 2.11
CA HIS A 79 7.07 -5.45 3.37
C HIS A 79 5.87 -5.76 4.29
N SER A 80 4.64 -5.55 3.82
CA SER A 80 3.41 -5.75 4.61
C SER A 80 3.44 -5.01 5.96
N HIS A 81 4.06 -3.82 5.97
CA HIS A 81 4.18 -3.01 7.17
C HIS A 81 2.88 -2.25 7.43
N VAL A 82 2.42 -2.27 8.67
CA VAL A 82 1.14 -1.66 9.06
C VAL A 82 1.33 -0.16 9.27
N VAL A 83 0.93 0.62 8.27
CA VAL A 83 0.90 2.09 8.32
C VAL A 83 -0.38 2.58 7.67
N PRO A 84 -1.01 3.65 8.19
CA PRO A 84 -2.15 4.25 7.51
C PRO A 84 -1.66 4.87 6.18
N LEU A 85 -2.04 4.25 5.06
CA LEU A 85 -1.60 4.70 3.73
C LEU A 85 -2.30 5.98 3.26
N ALA A 86 -3.57 6.20 3.67
CA ALA A 86 -4.33 7.37 3.24
C ALA A 86 -3.63 8.70 3.59
N PRO A 87 -3.18 8.91 4.84
CA PRO A 87 -2.40 10.09 5.20
C PRO A 87 -1.12 10.28 4.38
N LEU A 88 -0.47 9.19 3.93
CA LEU A 88 0.74 9.30 3.11
C LEU A 88 0.42 9.83 1.71
N PHE A 89 -0.66 9.36 1.09
CA PHE A 89 -1.14 9.89 -0.19
C PHE A 89 -1.63 11.35 -0.08
N GLU A 90 -2.24 11.72 1.05
CA GLU A 90 -2.70 13.09 1.32
C GLU A 90 -1.55 14.09 1.42
N LEU A 91 -0.37 13.66 1.86
CA LEU A 91 0.82 14.50 1.97
C LEU A 91 1.54 14.75 0.64
N MET A 92 1.24 13.98 -0.41
CA MET A 92 1.84 14.17 -1.73
C MET A 92 1.34 15.45 -2.40
N ARG A 93 2.27 16.28 -2.88
CA ARG A 93 1.95 17.53 -3.58
C ARG A 93 1.53 17.29 -5.02
N ASP A 94 2.23 16.43 -5.74
CA ASP A 94 1.93 16.03 -7.12
C ASP A 94 1.69 14.51 -7.18
N ARG A 95 0.55 14.10 -6.62
CA ARG A 95 0.20 12.68 -6.43
C ARG A 95 0.15 11.91 -7.74
N GLU A 96 -0.52 12.44 -8.76
CA GLU A 96 -0.69 11.73 -10.04
C GLU A 96 0.64 11.49 -10.74
N ARG A 97 1.51 12.51 -10.80
CA ARG A 97 2.86 12.36 -11.34
C ARG A 97 3.68 11.38 -10.53
N THR A 98 3.62 11.46 -9.21
CA THR A 98 4.40 10.61 -8.31
C THR A 98 4.01 9.15 -8.43
N ILE A 99 2.70 8.87 -8.49
CA ILE A 99 2.16 7.52 -8.73
C ILE A 99 2.73 6.94 -10.03
N GLU A 100 2.78 7.74 -11.10
CA GLU A 100 3.29 7.29 -12.39
C GLU A 100 4.82 7.12 -12.37
N GLN A 101 5.55 8.11 -11.87
CA GLN A 101 7.02 8.09 -11.83
C GLN A 101 7.55 6.90 -11.02
N HIS A 102 6.92 6.59 -9.88
CA HIS A 102 7.31 5.48 -9.00
C HIS A 102 6.54 4.19 -9.27
N GLN A 103 5.70 4.17 -10.31
CA GLN A 103 4.95 3.00 -10.74
C GLN A 103 4.11 2.36 -9.61
N LEU A 104 3.56 3.19 -8.72
CA LEU A 104 2.85 2.74 -7.52
C LEU A 104 1.59 1.92 -7.88
N LYS A 105 1.01 2.13 -9.07
CA LYS A 105 -0.12 1.36 -9.59
C LYS A 105 0.18 -0.14 -9.65
N HIS A 106 1.44 -0.53 -9.89
CA HIS A 106 1.83 -1.95 -9.95
C HIS A 106 1.77 -2.66 -8.60
N LEU A 107 1.74 -1.91 -7.50
CA LEU A 107 1.59 -2.45 -6.16
C LEU A 107 0.15 -2.84 -5.85
N PHE A 108 -0.83 -2.39 -6.64
CA PHE A 108 -2.25 -2.64 -6.39
C PHE A 108 -2.59 -4.14 -6.33
N LEU A 109 -2.03 -4.94 -7.24
CA LEU A 109 -2.21 -6.40 -7.21
C LEU A 109 -1.72 -6.99 -5.88
N ALA A 110 -0.56 -6.56 -5.39
CA ALA A 110 0.02 -7.05 -4.15
C ALA A 110 -0.79 -6.62 -2.91
N VAL A 111 -1.49 -5.49 -2.98
CA VAL A 111 -2.45 -5.06 -1.94
C VAL A 111 -3.69 -5.96 -1.97
N CYS A 112 -4.20 -6.27 -3.17
CA CYS A 112 -5.36 -7.15 -3.36
C CYS A 112 -5.12 -8.59 -2.92
N GLU A 113 -3.95 -9.15 -3.25
CA GLU A 113 -3.55 -10.52 -2.87
C GLU A 113 -3.44 -10.69 -1.35
N ARG A 114 -3.09 -9.62 -0.64
CA ARG A 114 -3.03 -9.60 0.83
C ARG A 114 -4.37 -9.29 1.48
N GLU A 115 -5.38 -8.94 0.69
CA GLU A 115 -6.75 -8.65 1.15
C GLU A 115 -6.82 -7.55 2.21
N ASN A 116 -5.85 -6.63 2.20
CA ASN A 116 -5.85 -5.47 3.10
C ASN A 116 -6.86 -4.45 2.57
N MET A 117 -8.10 -4.51 3.07
CA MET A 117 -9.21 -3.68 2.56
C MET A 117 -8.91 -2.18 2.64
N ASP A 118 -8.30 -1.72 3.73
CA ASP A 118 -8.00 -0.30 3.90
C ASP A 118 -7.00 0.17 2.85
N ALA A 119 -5.97 -0.65 2.58
CA ALA A 119 -5.02 -0.35 1.52
C ALA A 119 -5.67 -0.43 0.12
N VAL A 120 -6.55 -1.41 -0.14
CA VAL A 120 -7.30 -1.50 -1.41
C VAL A 120 -8.12 -0.24 -1.63
N ARG A 121 -8.88 0.18 -0.62
CA ARG A 121 -9.70 1.40 -0.65
C ARG A 121 -8.85 2.63 -0.94
N VAL A 122 -7.76 2.81 -0.19
CA VAL A 122 -6.85 3.95 -0.38
C VAL A 122 -6.28 3.97 -1.81
N PHE A 123 -5.89 2.83 -2.35
CA PHE A 123 -5.38 2.77 -3.72
C PHE A 123 -6.47 3.13 -4.75
N ILE A 124 -7.71 2.66 -4.57
CA ILE A 124 -8.84 2.99 -5.44
C ILE A 124 -9.17 4.49 -5.37
N ASP A 125 -9.31 5.03 -4.16
CA ASP A 125 -9.65 6.44 -3.92
C ASP A 125 -8.62 7.40 -4.53
N ASN A 126 -7.36 6.96 -4.58
CA ASN A 126 -6.25 7.71 -5.17
C ASN A 126 -5.97 7.37 -6.64
N LYS A 127 -6.84 6.60 -7.31
CA LYS A 127 -6.66 6.13 -8.71
C LYS A 127 -5.28 5.47 -8.94
N CYS A 128 -4.74 4.83 -7.90
CA CYS A 128 -3.43 4.20 -7.88
C CYS A 128 -3.52 2.74 -8.36
N TYR A 129 -4.15 2.51 -9.51
CA TYR A 129 -4.28 1.20 -10.13
C TYR A 129 -4.53 1.36 -11.64
N ASP A 130 -4.47 0.26 -12.40
CA ASP A 130 -4.90 0.23 -13.81
C ASP A 130 -6.27 -0.47 -13.92
N PRO A 131 -7.35 0.23 -14.29
CA PRO A 131 -8.69 -0.37 -14.42
C PRO A 131 -8.78 -1.45 -15.51
N SER A 132 -7.82 -1.46 -16.45
CA SER A 132 -7.75 -2.47 -17.52
C SER A 132 -7.08 -3.76 -17.05
N ASP A 133 -6.37 -3.75 -15.91
CA ASP A 133 -5.71 -4.92 -15.37
C ASP A 133 -6.71 -5.84 -14.69
N ALA A 134 -6.96 -7.02 -15.28
CA ALA A 134 -7.87 -8.00 -14.71
C ALA A 134 -7.26 -8.89 -13.61
N ARG A 135 -5.94 -8.81 -13.36
CA ARG A 135 -5.26 -9.66 -12.35
C ARG A 135 -5.85 -9.48 -10.94
N PRO A 136 -6.15 -8.25 -10.45
CA PRO A 136 -6.75 -8.05 -9.14
C PRO A 136 -8.09 -8.78 -8.95
N ILE A 137 -8.99 -8.74 -9.95
CA ILE A 137 -10.27 -9.49 -9.89
C ILE A 137 -9.98 -10.99 -9.70
N ARG A 138 -9.11 -11.56 -10.54
CA ARG A 138 -8.76 -12.99 -10.46
C ARG A 138 -8.14 -13.35 -9.12
N ALA A 139 -7.22 -12.53 -8.62
CA ALA A 139 -6.55 -12.75 -7.34
C ALA A 139 -7.55 -12.79 -6.17
N VAL A 140 -8.40 -11.75 -6.07
CA VAL A 140 -9.38 -11.65 -4.98
C VAL A 140 -10.42 -12.76 -5.06
N VAL A 141 -10.98 -13.05 -6.24
CA VAL A 141 -11.98 -14.11 -6.38
C VAL A 141 -11.39 -15.47 -5.99
N ARG A 142 -10.18 -15.81 -6.48
CA ARG A 142 -9.52 -17.08 -6.12
C ARG A 142 -9.22 -17.18 -4.63
N ALA A 143 -8.85 -16.07 -3.99
CA ALA A 143 -8.69 -16.04 -2.54
C ALA A 143 -10.02 -16.28 -1.82
N GLN A 144 -11.11 -15.60 -2.21
CA GLN A 144 -12.43 -15.77 -1.60
C GLN A 144 -12.98 -17.19 -1.74
N LEU A 145 -12.79 -17.85 -2.88
CA LEU A 145 -13.27 -19.22 -3.13
C LEU A 145 -12.74 -20.26 -2.13
N ASN A 146 -11.59 -19.98 -1.51
CA ASN A 146 -10.95 -20.86 -0.53
C ASN A 146 -11.38 -20.59 0.93
N LYS A 147 -12.22 -19.58 1.18
CA LYS A 147 -12.64 -19.17 2.52
C LYS A 147 -13.94 -19.85 2.95
N SER A 148 -14.24 -19.75 4.25
CA SER A 148 -15.54 -20.16 4.82
C SER A 148 -16.62 -19.11 4.59
N ARG A 149 -16.25 -17.82 4.50
CA ARG A 149 -17.13 -16.68 4.25
C ARG A 149 -16.47 -15.72 3.28
N VAL A 150 -17.26 -15.17 2.36
CA VAL A 150 -16.81 -14.18 1.37
C VAL A 150 -16.68 -12.81 2.04
N ASN A 151 -15.59 -12.10 1.72
CA ASN A 151 -15.52 -10.67 1.94
C ASN A 151 -16.19 -9.94 0.77
N GLU A 152 -17.49 -9.71 0.89
CA GLU A 152 -18.31 -9.11 -0.17
C GLU A 152 -17.92 -7.67 -0.46
N GLU A 153 -17.56 -6.90 0.56
CA GLU A 153 -17.12 -5.51 0.42
C GLU A 153 -15.84 -5.41 -0.43
N LEU A 154 -14.84 -6.27 -0.16
CA LEU A 154 -13.64 -6.34 -0.98
C LEU A 154 -13.94 -6.74 -2.43
N LEU A 155 -14.84 -7.72 -2.61
CA LEU A 155 -15.23 -8.17 -3.95
C LEU A 155 -15.92 -7.06 -4.74
N GLU A 156 -16.87 -6.35 -4.13
CA GLU A 156 -17.58 -5.22 -4.73
C GLU A 156 -16.63 -4.08 -5.08
N MET A 157 -15.69 -3.74 -4.19
CA MET A 157 -14.68 -2.70 -4.45
C MET A 157 -13.84 -3.02 -5.69
N ILE A 158 -13.33 -4.25 -5.80
CA ILE A 158 -12.47 -4.64 -6.92
C ILE A 158 -13.22 -4.73 -8.24
N LEU A 159 -14.43 -5.29 -8.22
CA LEU A 159 -15.29 -5.34 -9.41
C LEU A 159 -15.64 -3.92 -9.88
N SER A 160 -16.04 -3.03 -8.98
CA SER A 160 -16.38 -1.64 -9.32
C SER A 160 -15.19 -0.86 -9.88
N ALA A 161 -13.99 -1.11 -9.35
CA ALA A 161 -12.77 -0.44 -9.79
C ALA A 161 -12.33 -0.84 -11.20
N HIS A 162 -12.65 -2.06 -11.65
CA HIS A 162 -12.22 -2.61 -12.95
C HIS A 162 -13.45 -2.88 -13.81
N PRO A 163 -14.11 -1.89 -14.41
CA PRO A 163 -15.28 -2.12 -15.25
C PRO A 163 -14.93 -2.84 -16.56
N GLN A 164 -15.94 -3.43 -17.22
CA GLN A 164 -15.85 -3.99 -18.58
C GLN A 164 -14.92 -5.23 -18.75
N GLN A 165 -14.60 -5.94 -17.67
CA GLN A 165 -13.79 -7.17 -17.68
C GLN A 165 -14.61 -8.43 -17.98
N ILE A 166 -15.52 -8.36 -18.96
CA ILE A 166 -16.54 -9.41 -19.24
C ILE A 166 -15.87 -10.76 -19.52
N ASP A 167 -14.89 -10.81 -20.42
CA ASP A 167 -14.20 -12.05 -20.79
C ASP A 167 -13.48 -12.68 -19.60
N ASN A 168 -12.88 -11.83 -18.75
CA ASN A 168 -12.21 -12.28 -17.54
C ASN A 168 -13.20 -12.87 -16.54
N VAL A 169 -14.35 -12.22 -16.34
CA VAL A 169 -15.40 -12.75 -15.46
C VAL A 169 -15.99 -14.05 -16.00
N GLN A 170 -16.23 -14.16 -17.31
CA GLN A 170 -16.67 -15.43 -17.92
C GLN A 170 -15.64 -16.55 -17.74
N SER A 171 -14.35 -16.24 -17.93
CA SER A 171 -13.25 -17.19 -17.67
C SER A 171 -13.22 -17.63 -16.20
N ILE A 172 -13.45 -16.71 -15.26
CA ILE A 172 -13.54 -17.05 -13.83
C ILE A 172 -14.72 -17.98 -13.54
N ARG A 173 -15.90 -17.65 -14.08
CA ARG A 173 -17.12 -18.45 -13.89
C ARG A 173 -16.97 -19.87 -14.41
N THR A 174 -16.30 -20.04 -15.56
CA THR A 174 -16.12 -21.35 -16.19
C THR A 174 -14.97 -22.17 -15.60
N LYS A 175 -13.88 -21.53 -15.15
CA LYS A 175 -12.65 -22.24 -14.75
C LYS A 175 -12.40 -22.33 -13.25
N TYR A 176 -12.86 -21.35 -12.46
CA TYR A 176 -12.46 -21.23 -11.05
C TYR A 176 -13.62 -21.43 -10.07
N LEU A 177 -14.88 -21.23 -10.46
CA LEU A 177 -16.01 -21.43 -9.53
C LEU A 177 -16.13 -22.86 -9.01
N SER A 178 -15.70 -23.86 -9.79
CA SER A 178 -15.64 -25.25 -9.37
C SER A 178 -14.65 -25.51 -8.24
N ASP A 179 -13.68 -24.61 -8.04
CA ASP A 179 -12.62 -24.74 -7.04
C ASP A 179 -13.10 -24.26 -5.65
N ALA A 180 -14.33 -23.74 -5.54
CA ALA A 180 -14.90 -23.32 -4.28
C ALA A 180 -14.98 -24.47 -3.28
N LYS A 181 -14.43 -24.28 -2.08
CA LYS A 181 -14.52 -25.29 -1.01
C LYS A 181 -15.88 -25.33 -0.32
N ASN A 182 -16.67 -24.27 -0.48
CA ASN A 182 -17.99 -24.11 0.11
C ASN A 182 -18.98 -23.67 -0.98
N ASP A 183 -20.09 -24.40 -1.11
CA ASP A 183 -21.15 -24.10 -2.07
C ASP A 183 -21.84 -22.75 -1.82
N GLU A 184 -21.94 -22.29 -0.56
CA GLU A 184 -22.46 -20.97 -0.24
C GLU A 184 -21.53 -19.88 -0.75
N VAL A 185 -20.23 -20.03 -0.53
CA VAL A 185 -19.20 -19.12 -1.05
C VAL A 185 -19.23 -19.07 -2.58
N ARG A 186 -19.35 -20.23 -3.23
CA ARG A 186 -19.52 -20.33 -4.68
C ARG A 186 -20.72 -19.52 -5.17
N LYS A 187 -21.88 -19.69 -4.53
CA LYS A 187 -23.13 -18.98 -4.89
C LYS A 187 -23.01 -17.48 -4.69
N VAL A 188 -22.43 -17.04 -3.57
CA VAL A 188 -22.23 -15.60 -3.30
C VAL A 188 -21.33 -14.98 -4.38
N ILE A 189 -20.20 -15.61 -4.70
CA ILE A 189 -19.28 -15.13 -5.73
C ILE A 189 -19.94 -15.12 -7.11
N ASP A 190 -20.62 -16.20 -7.51
CA ASP A 190 -21.30 -16.26 -8.82
C ASP A 190 -22.39 -15.18 -8.93
N ASN A 191 -23.13 -14.88 -7.85
CA ASN A 191 -24.11 -13.80 -7.83
C ASN A 191 -23.47 -12.42 -8.07
N HIS A 192 -22.33 -12.14 -7.44
CA HIS A 192 -21.59 -10.89 -7.65
C HIS A 192 -21.04 -10.79 -9.07
N LEU A 193 -20.47 -11.87 -9.59
CA LEU A 193 -19.97 -11.93 -10.97
C LEU A 193 -21.09 -11.82 -12.01
N PHE A 194 -22.27 -12.37 -11.73
CA PHE A 194 -23.45 -12.24 -12.59
C PHE A 194 -23.94 -10.78 -12.65
N LYS A 195 -24.02 -10.09 -11.51
CA LYS A 195 -24.41 -8.67 -11.46
C LYS A 195 -23.41 -7.73 -12.14
N TYR A 196 -22.15 -8.16 -12.21
CA TYR A 196 -21.07 -7.37 -12.80
C TYR A 196 -21.12 -7.31 -14.34
N VAL A 197 -21.64 -8.36 -14.99
CA VAL A 197 -21.84 -8.39 -16.45
C VAL A 197 -23.27 -7.92 -16.73
N PRO A 198 -23.49 -6.71 -17.27
CA PRO A 198 -24.83 -6.24 -17.62
C PRO A 198 -25.50 -7.09 -18.71
#